data_AF-A0A821M709-F1
#
_entry.id   AF-A0A821M709-F1
#
_cell.length_a   1.000
_cell.length_b   1.000
_cell.length_c   1.000
_cell.angle_alpha   90.00
_cell.angle_beta   90.00
_cell.angle_gamma   90.00
#
_symmetry.space_group_name_H-M   'P 1'
#
loop_
_entity.id
_entity.type
_entity.pdbx_description
1 polymer ?
#
loop_
_entity_poly.entity_id
_entity_poly.type
_entity_poly.pdbx_seq_one_letter_code
_entity_poly.pdbx_strand_id
1 'polypeptide(L)'
;EIETDQYHLYFLPELQKLGYDGVFSPKSRAKTMCEQDRRFVDGCAIFYRQSKFRLVKDYLVEFNQLAMLAANGPACHDMMNRVMTKDNIGLVALLETKEEIYSHSFSNGILPTDHKQMLFVCTAHIHWDPEYCDVK
;
A
#
# COMPACT_ATOMS: atom_id res chain seq x y z
N GLU A 1 -10.63 -0.72 -5.17
CA GLU A 1 -10.74 -1.44 -3.88
C GLU A 1 -10.60 -2.92 -4.16
N ILE A 2 -9.84 -3.67 -3.35
CA ILE A 2 -9.62 -5.11 -3.54
C ILE A 2 -9.99 -5.82 -2.24
N GLU A 3 -10.95 -6.74 -2.29
CA GLU A 3 -11.31 -7.62 -1.15
C GLU A 3 -10.19 -8.62 -0.85
N THR A 4 -10.09 -9.01 0.42
CA THR A 4 -9.05 -9.93 0.90
C THR A 4 -9.06 -11.26 0.14
N ASP A 5 -10.22 -11.91 0.01
CA ASP A 5 -10.32 -13.17 -0.74
C ASP A 5 -10.04 -12.97 -2.22
N GLN A 6 -10.55 -11.90 -2.82
CA GLN A 6 -10.28 -11.61 -4.24
C GLN A 6 -8.79 -11.41 -4.50
N TYR A 7 -8.06 -10.76 -3.59
CA TYR A 7 -6.61 -10.63 -3.69
C TYR A 7 -5.93 -12.00 -3.75
N HIS A 8 -6.23 -12.89 -2.80
CA HIS A 8 -5.54 -14.17 -2.66
C HIS A 8 -5.99 -15.23 -3.66
N LEU A 9 -7.28 -15.26 -4.02
CA LEU A 9 -7.86 -16.32 -4.84
C LEU A 9 -7.87 -15.98 -6.34
N TYR A 10 -7.80 -14.71 -6.70
CA TYR A 10 -7.91 -14.27 -8.10
C TYR A 10 -6.75 -13.36 -8.52
N PHE A 11 -6.63 -12.16 -7.93
CA PHE A 11 -5.70 -11.16 -8.45
C PHE A 11 -4.24 -11.61 -8.36
N LEU A 12 -3.77 -12.06 -7.20
CA LEU A 12 -2.39 -12.47 -7.04
C LEU A 12 -2.05 -13.70 -7.92
N PRO A 13 -2.83 -14.81 -7.93
CA PRO A 13 -2.54 -15.94 -8.80
C PRO A 13 -2.54 -15.60 -10.29
N GLU A 14 -3.52 -14.83 -10.78
CA GLU A 14 -3.60 -14.48 -12.20
C GLU A 14 -2.45 -13.54 -12.62
N LEU A 15 -2.07 -12.58 -11.75
CA LEU A 15 -0.97 -11.68 -12.03
C LEU A 15 0.40 -12.36 -11.91
N GLN A 16 0.54 -13.36 -11.03
CA GLN A 16 1.75 -14.18 -10.95
C GLN A 16 2.01 -14.96 -12.26
N LYS A 17 0.96 -15.45 -12.93
CA LYS A 17 1.10 -16.06 -14.27
C LYS A 17 1.66 -15.08 -15.30
N LEU A 18 1.41 -13.78 -15.12
CA LEU A 18 1.92 -12.70 -15.97
C LEU A 18 3.30 -12.16 -15.52
N GLY A 19 3.91 -12.77 -14.50
CA GLY A 19 5.23 -12.39 -13.98
C GLY A 19 5.21 -11.20 -13.01
N TYR A 20 4.08 -10.93 -12.38
CA TYR A 20 3.95 -9.94 -11.31
C TYR A 20 4.01 -10.61 -9.94
N ASP A 21 4.37 -9.83 -8.94
CA ASP A 21 4.13 -10.17 -7.54
C ASP A 21 3.34 -9.03 -6.89
N GLY A 22 2.83 -9.26 -5.68
CA GLY A 22 1.96 -8.30 -5.00
C GLY A 22 2.20 -8.21 -3.51
N VAL A 23 1.89 -7.05 -2.95
CA VAL A 23 1.68 -6.85 -1.52
C VAL A 23 0.28 -6.31 -1.31
N PHE A 24 -0.40 -6.76 -0.25
CA PHE A 24 -1.75 -6.37 0.11
C PHE A 24 -1.87 -6.12 1.60
N SER A 25 -2.74 -5.18 1.96
CA SER A 25 -3.18 -5.00 3.33
C SER A 25 -4.67 -4.64 3.36
N PRO A 26 -5.49 -5.36 4.15
CA PRO A 26 -6.89 -5.00 4.35
C PRO A 26 -7.02 -3.78 5.26
N LYS A 27 -8.14 -3.05 5.16
CA LYS A 27 -8.46 -1.95 6.09
C LYS A 27 -8.47 -2.44 7.55
N SER A 28 -8.20 -1.52 8.48
CA SER A 28 -7.98 -1.83 9.90
C SER A 28 -9.15 -2.56 10.57
N ARG A 29 -10.40 -2.38 10.07
CA ARG A 29 -11.58 -3.11 10.58
C ARG A 29 -11.43 -4.62 10.53
N ALA A 30 -10.63 -5.15 9.59
CA ALA A 30 -10.34 -6.59 9.53
C ALA A 30 -9.86 -7.14 10.87
N LYS A 31 -9.10 -6.36 11.67
CA LYS A 31 -8.51 -6.81 12.94
C LYS A 31 -9.53 -7.19 14.00
N THR A 32 -10.70 -6.56 14.01
CA THR A 32 -11.74 -6.77 15.03
C THR A 32 -12.89 -7.67 14.58
N MET A 33 -12.90 -8.07 13.30
CA MET A 33 -13.93 -8.94 12.72
C MET A 33 -13.58 -10.42 12.85
N CYS A 34 -14.60 -11.27 12.76
CA CYS A 34 -14.42 -12.72 12.70
C CYS A 34 -13.80 -13.15 11.35
N GLU A 35 -13.25 -14.36 11.27
CA GLU A 35 -12.58 -14.86 10.05
C GLU A 35 -13.51 -14.99 8.84
N GLN A 36 -14.80 -15.23 9.07
CA GLN A 36 -15.78 -15.28 7.98
C GLN A 36 -15.99 -13.92 7.34
N ASP A 37 -16.04 -12.85 8.13
CA ASP A 37 -16.29 -11.50 7.59
C ASP A 37 -15.01 -10.81 7.11
N ARG A 38 -13.87 -11.10 7.76
CA ARG A 38 -12.56 -10.52 7.42
C ARG A 38 -12.20 -10.72 5.95
N ARG A 39 -12.62 -11.84 5.36
CA ARG A 39 -12.32 -12.21 3.97
C ARG A 39 -12.93 -11.25 2.93
N PHE A 40 -14.01 -10.57 3.30
CA PHE A 40 -14.71 -9.59 2.47
C PHE A 40 -14.25 -8.15 2.75
N VAL A 41 -13.30 -7.96 3.68
CA VAL A 41 -12.75 -6.64 3.94
C VAL A 41 -11.84 -6.25 2.78
N ASP A 42 -12.16 -5.12 2.18
CA ASP A 42 -11.36 -4.46 1.16
C ASP A 42 -10.11 -3.80 1.74
N GLY A 43 -9.13 -3.59 0.87
CA GLY A 43 -7.88 -2.94 1.18
C GLY A 43 -7.14 -2.43 -0.04
N CYS A 44 -5.86 -2.15 0.19
CA CYS A 44 -4.94 -1.65 -0.82
C CYS A 44 -3.98 -2.77 -1.25
N ALA A 45 -3.71 -2.88 -2.55
CA ALA A 45 -2.67 -3.75 -3.09
C ALA A 45 -1.73 -2.98 -4.01
N ILE A 46 -0.47 -3.39 -4.05
CA ILE A 46 0.54 -2.94 -5.02
C ILE A 46 1.05 -4.17 -5.74
N PHE A 47 0.94 -4.19 -7.07
CA PHE A 47 1.53 -5.22 -7.91
C PHE A 47 2.72 -4.66 -8.68
N TYR A 48 3.80 -5.44 -8.77
CA TYR A 48 5.03 -5.04 -9.42
C TYR A 48 5.60 -6.21 -10.24
N ARG A 49 6.24 -5.88 -11.37
CA ARG A 49 6.77 -6.89 -12.29
C ARG A 49 8.08 -7.45 -11.75
N GLN A 50 8.11 -8.75 -11.46
CA GLN A 50 9.26 -9.41 -10.81
C GLN A 50 10.53 -9.35 -11.65
N SER A 51 10.41 -9.30 -12.98
CA SER A 51 11.56 -9.15 -13.88
C SER A 51 12.22 -7.77 -13.82
N LYS A 52 11.56 -6.79 -13.18
CA LYS A 52 12.01 -5.40 -13.12
C LYS A 52 12.32 -4.96 -11.70
N PHE A 53 11.50 -5.38 -10.75
CA PHE A 53 11.56 -4.89 -9.39
C PHE A 53 11.67 -6.04 -8.40
N ARG A 54 12.33 -5.76 -7.28
CA ARG A 54 12.36 -6.61 -6.10
C ARG A 54 11.76 -5.84 -4.94
N LEU A 55 10.77 -6.39 -4.26
CA LEU A 55 10.29 -5.81 -3.01
C LEU A 55 11.38 -5.94 -1.95
N VAL A 56 11.74 -4.80 -1.37
CA VAL A 56 12.70 -4.73 -0.26
C VAL A 56 11.96 -4.70 1.06
N LYS A 57 10.90 -3.90 1.14
CA LYS A 57 10.08 -3.75 2.33
C LYS A 57 8.74 -3.13 2.00
N ASP A 58 7.71 -3.48 2.75
CA ASP A 58 6.42 -2.80 2.74
C ASP A 58 6.10 -2.18 4.11
N TYR A 59 5.23 -1.18 4.09
CA TYR A 59 4.76 -0.46 5.28
C TYR A 59 3.26 -0.24 5.17
N LEU A 60 2.55 -0.63 6.23
CA LEU A 60 1.15 -0.29 6.43
C LEU A 60 1.04 0.99 7.24
N VAL A 61 0.27 1.94 6.72
CA VAL A 61 -0.05 3.21 7.37
C VAL A 61 -1.52 3.17 7.76
N GLU A 62 -1.81 3.10 9.05
CA GLU A 62 -3.18 3.16 9.58
C GLU A 62 -3.46 4.60 10.03
N PHE A 63 -4.31 5.31 9.29
CA PHE A 63 -4.52 6.75 9.51
C PHE A 63 -5.16 7.05 10.87
N ASN A 64 -6.01 6.15 11.37
CA ASN A 64 -6.56 6.26 12.73
C ASN A 64 -5.48 6.27 13.82
N GLN A 65 -4.46 5.42 13.72
CA GLN A 65 -3.36 5.37 14.69
C GLN A 65 -2.48 6.61 14.61
N LEU A 66 -2.22 7.11 13.40
CA LEU A 66 -1.50 8.37 13.22
C LEU A 66 -2.29 9.54 13.82
N ALA A 67 -3.60 9.59 13.61
CA ALA A 67 -4.47 10.59 14.22
C ALA A 67 -4.47 10.49 15.76
N MET A 68 -4.49 9.28 16.32
CA MET A 68 -4.33 9.06 17.76
C MET A 68 -3.03 9.64 18.32
N LEU A 69 -1.91 9.39 17.65
CA LEU A 69 -0.61 9.90 18.08
C LEU A 69 -0.54 11.43 17.98
N ALA A 70 -1.12 12.01 16.92
CA ALA A 70 -1.17 13.45 16.70
C ALA A 70 -2.13 14.17 17.68
N ALA A 71 -3.15 13.49 18.19
CA ALA A 71 -4.16 14.05 19.09
C ALA A 71 -3.71 14.22 20.55
N ASN A 72 -2.47 13.89 20.90
CA ASN A 72 -1.90 14.11 22.24
C ASN A 72 -1.69 15.61 22.61
N GLY A 73 -2.22 16.55 21.83
CA GLY A 73 -2.23 17.99 22.11
C GLY A 73 -3.62 18.48 22.56
N PRO A 74 -3.71 19.46 23.48
CA PRO A 74 -4.97 19.90 24.10
C PRO A 74 -5.98 20.62 23.19
N ALA A 75 -5.75 20.69 21.87
CA ALA A 75 -6.54 21.45 20.91
C ALA A 75 -7.26 20.59 19.83
N CYS A 76 -7.31 19.26 19.98
CA CYS A 76 -7.68 18.38 18.86
C CYS A 76 -8.92 17.49 19.07
N HIS A 77 -9.94 18.00 19.77
CA HIS A 77 -11.20 17.27 19.99
C HIS A 77 -11.92 16.91 18.69
N ASP A 78 -11.82 17.76 17.66
CA ASP A 78 -12.43 17.53 16.35
C ASP A 78 -11.71 16.43 15.55
N MET A 79 -10.38 16.38 15.59
CA MET A 79 -9.58 15.33 14.93
C MET A 79 -9.87 13.95 15.53
N MET A 80 -10.08 13.89 16.85
CA MET A 80 -10.43 12.67 17.57
C MET A 80 -11.77 12.08 17.09
N ASN A 81 -12.81 12.91 16.94
CA ASN A 81 -14.15 12.44 16.58
C ASN A 81 -14.33 12.18 15.08
N ARG A 82 -13.64 12.93 14.21
CA ARG A 82 -13.82 12.85 12.75
C ARG A 82 -12.90 11.84 12.06
N VAL A 83 -11.68 11.66 12.56
CA VAL A 83 -10.62 10.87 11.89
C VAL A 83 -10.39 9.51 12.54
N MET A 84 -10.45 9.39 13.87
CA MET A 84 -10.13 8.13 14.55
C MET A 84 -11.13 7.00 14.28
N THR A 85 -12.37 7.34 13.98
CA THR A 85 -13.42 6.36 13.66
C THR A 85 -13.31 5.81 12.24
N LYS A 86 -12.41 6.35 11.42
CA LYS A 86 -12.21 5.94 10.03
C LYS A 86 -11.07 4.93 9.93
N ASP A 87 -11.31 3.82 9.25
CA ASP A 87 -10.38 2.69 9.15
C ASP A 87 -9.58 2.69 7.84
N ASN A 88 -9.47 3.87 7.21
CA ASN A 88 -8.72 4.08 5.99
C ASN A 88 -7.23 3.79 6.19
N ILE A 89 -6.60 3.24 5.15
CA ILE A 89 -5.19 2.82 5.18
C ILE A 89 -4.42 3.33 3.96
N GLY A 90 -3.10 3.47 4.15
CA GLY A 90 -2.11 3.58 3.11
C GLY A 90 -1.20 2.35 3.09
N LEU A 91 -0.80 1.91 1.91
CA LEU A 91 0.20 0.87 1.71
C LEU A 91 1.38 1.45 0.94
N VAL A 92 2.58 1.22 1.45
CA VAL A 92 3.83 1.69 0.84
C VAL A 92 4.71 0.49 0.57
N ALA A 93 5.23 0.37 -0.66
CA ALA A 93 6.21 -0.62 -1.06
C ALA A 93 7.51 0.05 -1.46
N LEU A 94 8.62 -0.35 -0.84
CA LEU A 94 9.97 -0.01 -1.23
C LEU A 94 10.48 -1.07 -2.21
N LEU A 95 10.63 -0.67 -3.47
CA LEU A 95 11.09 -1.52 -4.56
C LEU A 95 12.53 -1.18 -4.94
N GLU A 96 13.34 -2.19 -5.18
CA GLU A 96 14.65 -2.05 -5.80
C GLU A 96 14.53 -2.37 -7.30
N THR A 97 15.09 -1.50 -8.13
CA THR A 97 15.20 -1.72 -9.58
C THR A 97 16.29 -2.73 -9.89
N LYS A 98 15.98 -3.77 -10.67
CA LYS A 98 16.96 -4.76 -11.12
C LYS A 98 17.84 -4.20 -12.23
N GLU A 99 19.12 -4.57 -12.20
CA GLU A 99 20.14 -4.11 -13.15
C GLU A 99 19.80 -4.44 -14.61
N GLU A 100 19.11 -5.56 -14.82
CA GLU A 100 18.63 -6.05 -16.12
C GLU A 100 17.81 -5.01 -16.91
N ILE A 101 17.17 -4.03 -16.23
CA ILE A 101 16.42 -2.96 -16.90
C ILE A 101 17.35 -1.98 -17.62
N TYR A 102 18.49 -1.64 -17.03
CA TYR A 102 19.40 -0.64 -17.61
C TYR A 102 20.08 -1.17 -18.87
N SER A 103 20.19 -2.50 -19.02
CA SER A 103 20.85 -3.16 -20.15
C SER A 103 20.26 -2.82 -21.52
N HIS A 104 18.94 -2.58 -21.61
CA HIS A 104 18.27 -2.23 -22.86
C HIS A 104 18.27 -0.73 -23.18
N SER A 105 18.59 0.13 -22.20
CA SER A 105 18.49 1.60 -22.35
C SER A 105 19.81 2.29 -22.69
N PHE A 106 20.94 1.58 -22.59
CA PHE A 106 22.27 2.12 -22.85
C PHE A 106 22.96 1.38 -24.01
N SER A 107 22.74 1.85 -25.24
CA SER A 107 23.49 1.42 -26.43
C SER A 107 24.98 1.82 -26.41
N ASN A 108 25.41 2.66 -25.45
CA ASN A 108 26.73 3.28 -25.41
C ASN A 108 27.63 2.84 -24.23
N GLY A 109 27.42 1.63 -23.69
CA GLY A 109 28.47 0.90 -22.95
C GLY A 109 28.97 1.51 -21.63
N ILE A 110 28.29 2.49 -21.07
CA ILE A 110 28.60 3.01 -19.72
C ILE A 110 27.32 2.92 -18.91
N LEU A 111 27.20 1.87 -18.09
CA LEU A 111 26.23 1.84 -16.99
C LEU A 111 26.65 2.93 -16.01
N PRO A 112 25.89 4.02 -15.84
CA PRO A 112 26.10 4.83 -14.66
C PRO A 112 25.54 4.01 -13.50
N THR A 113 26.43 3.75 -12.54
CA THR A 113 26.16 3.54 -11.11
C THR A 113 26.31 2.14 -10.55
N ASP A 114 27.33 2.02 -9.71
CA ASP A 114 27.49 1.12 -8.56
C ASP A 114 26.40 1.38 -7.46
N HIS A 115 25.22 1.87 -7.87
CA HIS A 115 24.18 2.37 -6.97
C HIS A 115 22.85 1.71 -7.29
N LYS A 116 22.33 0.99 -6.30
CA LYS A 116 21.01 0.38 -6.34
C LYS A 116 19.95 1.47 -6.34
N GLN A 117 19.17 1.59 -7.41
CA GLN A 117 18.04 2.51 -7.45
C GLN A 117 16.86 1.95 -6.65
N MET A 118 16.39 2.74 -5.70
CA MET A 118 15.24 2.44 -4.86
C MET A 118 14.04 3.31 -5.26
N LEU A 119 12.84 2.75 -5.20
CA LEU A 119 11.59 3.40 -5.53
C LEU A 119 10.56 3.16 -4.43
N PHE A 120 9.99 4.23 -3.87
CA PHE A 120 8.81 4.14 -3.04
C PHE A 120 7.56 4.21 -3.92
N VAL A 121 6.71 3.19 -3.82
CA VAL A 121 5.39 3.16 -4.44
C VAL A 121 4.36 3.21 -3.32
N CYS A 122 3.50 4.21 -3.33
CA CYS A 122 2.47 4.41 -2.32
C CYS A 122 1.10 4.32 -2.95
N THR A 123 0.17 3.69 -2.25
CA THR A 123 -1.26 3.71 -2.58
C THR A 123 -2.05 3.93 -1.30
N ALA A 124 -3.13 4.69 -1.37
CA ALA A 124 -3.98 4.96 -0.22
C ALA A 124 -5.44 4.93 -0.64
N HIS A 125 -6.30 4.45 0.26
CA HIS A 125 -7.73 4.52 0.10
C HIS A 125 -8.29 5.48 1.15
N ILE A 126 -8.62 6.69 0.70
CA ILE A 126 -9.02 7.83 1.52
C ILE A 126 -10.53 7.80 1.80
N HIS A 127 -10.97 8.55 2.82
CA HIS A 127 -12.38 8.66 3.14
C HIS A 127 -13.18 9.26 1.98
N TRP A 128 -14.35 8.68 1.71
CA TRP A 128 -15.14 8.97 0.52
C TRP A 128 -16.13 10.12 0.70
N ASP A 129 -16.53 10.41 1.95
CA ASP A 129 -17.62 11.33 2.26
C ASP A 129 -17.23 12.80 1.97
N PRO A 130 -17.90 13.48 1.02
CA PRO A 130 -17.60 14.86 0.67
C PRO A 130 -17.82 15.86 1.81
N GLU A 131 -18.68 15.56 2.79
CA GLU A 131 -18.90 16.41 3.96
C GLU A 131 -17.67 16.46 4.88
N TYR A 132 -16.79 15.47 4.79
CA TYR A 132 -15.54 15.35 5.53
C TYR A 132 -14.34 15.65 4.61
N CYS A 133 -14.37 16.81 3.95
CA CYS A 133 -13.32 17.21 3.01
C CYS A 133 -11.94 17.43 3.65
N ASP A 134 -11.91 17.63 4.97
CA ASP A 134 -10.73 17.73 5.83
C ASP A 134 -10.10 16.37 6.15
N VAL A 135 -10.81 15.27 5.91
CA VAL A 135 -10.35 13.89 6.14
C VAL A 135 -9.85 13.29 4.81
N LYS A 136 -8.70 13.80 4.34
CA LYS A 136 -8.04 13.32 3.11
C LYS A 136 -6.58 12.96 3.28
#